data_AF-A0A2W0H4Y3-F1
#
_entry.id   AF-A0A2W0H4Y3-F1
#
_cell.length_a   1.000
_cell.length_b   1.000
_cell.length_c   1.000
_cell.angle_alpha   90.00
_cell.angle_beta   90.00
_cell.angle_gamma   90.00
#
_symmetry.space_group_name_H-M   'P 1'
#
loop_
_entity.id
_entity.type
_entity.pdbx_description
1 polymer ?
#
loop_
_entity_poly.entity_id
_entity_poly.type
_entity_poly.pdbx_seq_one_letter_code
_entity_poly.pdbx_strand_id
1 'polypeptide(L)'
;MLTRLSLKHADTSRVAPFLIAGAMIIGLSAFLLPFIAVMVLQDMLYFSRDHWIFLRPTAAYIFFGAGMLWMAAVLLSALFTKMWADRKDRTYNLTTVHLLLFLLAGPFFVFSVMHYTYLDDSGAHTNPLFAAGETTVMWDDVTEVVREIDPANNEILSYTFRDSEDAITLPFGQNSSELRGIVRNVVNGYELEVTEVERER
;
A
#
# COMPACT_ATOMS: atom_id res chain seq x y z
N MET A 1 22.74 23.33 -17.96
CA MET A 1 21.65 24.09 -17.31
C MET A 1 21.23 23.51 -15.94
N LEU A 2 21.54 22.25 -15.62
CA LEU A 2 21.23 21.60 -14.33
C LEU A 2 22.14 22.01 -13.14
N THR A 3 23.26 22.70 -13.39
CA THR A 3 24.25 23.05 -12.35
C THR A 3 23.79 24.11 -11.35
N ARG A 4 22.70 24.84 -11.60
CA ARG A 4 22.18 25.88 -10.71
C ARG A 4 21.13 25.41 -9.69
N LEU A 5 20.76 24.12 -9.71
CA LEU A 5 19.80 23.51 -8.77
C LEU A 5 20.47 22.81 -7.58
N SER A 6 21.70 23.21 -7.23
CA SER A 6 22.42 22.63 -6.09
C SER A 6 22.17 23.43 -4.81
N LEU A 7 21.71 22.76 -3.75
CA LEU A 7 21.59 23.33 -2.40
C LEU A 7 22.93 23.80 -1.82
N LYS A 8 24.05 23.41 -2.44
CA LYS A 8 25.42 23.79 -2.05
C LYS A 8 25.68 25.29 -2.10
N HIS A 9 25.11 25.99 -3.10
CA HIS A 9 25.37 27.41 -3.34
C HIS A 9 24.17 28.32 -3.04
N ALA A 10 23.04 27.73 -2.63
CA ALA A 10 21.84 28.49 -2.31
C ALA A 10 21.88 28.97 -0.85
N ASP A 11 21.50 30.23 -0.60
CA ASP A 11 21.32 30.73 0.76
C ASP A 11 20.21 29.97 1.48
N THR A 12 20.43 29.59 2.74
CA THR A 12 19.40 28.92 3.55
C THR A 12 18.11 29.73 3.65
N SER A 13 18.20 31.06 3.77
CA SER A 13 17.04 31.94 3.82
C SER A 13 16.15 31.86 2.57
N ARG A 14 16.74 31.52 1.41
CA ARG A 14 16.00 31.36 0.15
C ARG A 14 15.36 29.99 0.01
N VAL A 15 16.01 28.92 0.49
CA VAL A 15 15.52 27.55 0.30
C VAL A 15 14.64 27.06 1.44
N ALA A 16 14.81 27.58 2.66
CA ALA A 16 14.07 27.15 3.83
C ALA A 16 12.54 27.26 3.67
N PRO A 17 11.98 28.36 3.14
CA PRO A 17 10.52 28.46 2.96
C PRO A 17 9.96 27.34 2.08
N PHE A 18 10.67 26.97 1.01
CA PHE A 18 10.23 25.90 0.10
C PHE A 18 10.33 24.51 0.73
N LEU A 19 11.42 24.23 1.46
CA LEU A 19 11.59 22.94 2.13
C LEU A 19 10.56 22.75 3.25
N ILE A 20 10.28 23.79 4.04
CA ILE A 20 9.27 23.76 5.10
C ILE A 20 7.87 23.61 4.48
N ALA A 21 7.51 24.48 3.54
CA ALA A 21 6.20 24.43 2.90
C ALA A 21 5.97 23.09 2.18
N GLY A 22 6.98 22.60 1.45
CA GLY A 22 6.92 21.29 0.79
C GLY A 22 6.75 20.14 1.77
N ALA A 23 7.52 20.11 2.86
CA ALA A 23 7.38 19.10 3.89
C ALA A 23 6.00 19.14 4.57
N MET A 24 5.47 20.33 4.85
CA MET A 24 4.13 20.49 5.44
C MET A 24 3.04 20.04 4.47
N ILE A 25 3.08 20.45 3.21
CA ILE A 25 2.10 20.07 2.20
C ILE A 25 2.11 18.55 2.00
N ILE A 26 3.28 17.95 1.80
CA ILE A 26 3.42 16.49 1.62
C ILE A 26 2.97 15.76 2.88
N GLY A 27 3.41 16.21 4.07
CA GLY A 27 3.05 15.60 5.34
C GLY A 27 1.55 15.61 5.63
N LEU A 28 0.87 16.73 5.36
CA LEU A 28 -0.59 16.82 5.47
C LEU A 28 -1.28 15.98 4.40
N SER A 29 -0.77 15.98 3.17
CA SER A 29 -1.32 15.19 2.06
C SER A 29 -1.17 13.69 2.31
N ALA A 30 -0.20 13.25 3.10
CA ALA A 30 0.03 11.84 3.42
C ALA A 30 -1.17 11.17 4.14
N PHE A 31 -2.11 11.94 4.67
CA PHE A 31 -3.31 11.40 5.32
C PHE A 31 -4.52 11.28 4.38
N LEU A 32 -4.56 12.05 3.30
CA LEU A 32 -5.72 12.14 2.40
C LEU A 32 -5.43 11.60 1.00
N LEU A 33 -4.26 11.93 0.47
CA LEU A 33 -3.86 11.60 -0.90
C LEU A 33 -3.69 10.10 -1.13
N PRO A 34 -3.19 9.26 -0.19
CA PRO A 34 -3.10 7.82 -0.40
C PRO A 34 -4.41 7.19 -0.84
N PHE A 35 -5.54 7.58 -0.23
CA PHE A 35 -6.85 7.02 -0.56
C PHE A 35 -7.22 7.26 -2.02
N ILE A 36 -7.03 8.50 -2.49
CA ILE A 36 -7.35 8.88 -3.87
C ILE A 36 -6.35 8.25 -4.84
N ALA A 37 -5.05 8.36 -4.54
CA ALA A 37 -3.98 7.92 -5.43
C ALA A 37 -3.99 6.40 -5.62
N VAL A 38 -4.05 5.62 -4.54
CA VAL A 38 -4.07 4.15 -4.64
C VAL A 38 -5.31 3.68 -5.38
N MET A 39 -6.48 4.22 -5.08
CA MET A 39 -7.72 3.86 -5.76
C MET A 39 -7.64 4.13 -7.27
N VAL A 40 -7.26 5.35 -7.67
CA VAL A 40 -7.17 5.71 -9.10
C VAL A 40 -6.10 4.89 -9.81
N LEU A 41 -4.91 4.74 -9.22
CA LEU A 41 -3.82 4.03 -9.86
C LEU A 41 -4.10 2.54 -10.00
N GLN A 42 -4.66 1.89 -8.97
CA GLN A 42 -5.01 0.48 -9.06
C GLN A 42 -6.16 0.24 -10.05
N ASP A 43 -7.13 1.15 -10.13
CA ASP A 43 -8.23 1.03 -11.10
C ASP A 43 -7.76 1.23 -12.54
N MET A 44 -6.81 2.13 -12.75
CA MET A 44 -6.23 2.35 -14.08
C MET A 44 -5.34 1.21 -14.55
N LEU A 45 -4.65 0.54 -13.62
CA LEU A 45 -3.59 -0.42 -13.95
C LEU A 45 -4.00 -1.89 -13.84
N TYR A 46 -4.88 -2.23 -12.89
CA TYR A 46 -5.16 -3.62 -12.52
C TYR A 46 -6.64 -3.98 -12.56
N PHE A 47 -7.57 -3.03 -12.48
CA PHE A 47 -8.98 -3.37 -12.55
C PHE A 47 -9.39 -3.87 -13.95
N SER A 48 -10.07 -5.01 -13.98
CA SER A 48 -10.75 -5.55 -15.17
C SER A 48 -12.25 -5.74 -14.89
N ARG A 49 -13.05 -5.75 -15.96
CA ARG A 49 -14.49 -6.05 -15.88
C ARG A 49 -14.80 -7.50 -15.53
N ASP A 50 -13.82 -8.38 -15.75
CA ASP A 50 -13.95 -9.81 -15.48
C ASP A 50 -13.71 -10.12 -13.99
N HIS A 51 -13.26 -9.13 -13.21
CA HIS A 51 -13.14 -9.28 -11.76
C HIS A 51 -14.53 -9.25 -11.12
N TRP A 52 -14.89 -10.33 -10.44
CA TRP A 52 -16.08 -10.38 -9.59
C TRP A 52 -15.94 -9.43 -8.41
N ILE A 53 -14.74 -9.34 -7.83
CA ILE A 53 -14.41 -8.34 -6.81
C ILE A 53 -12.97 -7.89 -6.95
N PHE A 54 -12.73 -6.60 -6.68
CA PHE A 54 -11.40 -6.02 -6.61
C PHE A 54 -11.22 -5.31 -5.26
N LEU A 55 -10.41 -5.92 -4.39
CA LEU A 55 -10.08 -5.43 -3.06
C LEU A 55 -8.72 -4.73 -3.07
N ARG A 56 -8.68 -3.62 -2.33
CA ARG A 56 -7.49 -2.79 -2.16
C ARG A 56 -7.10 -2.87 -0.68
N PRO A 57 -6.13 -3.72 -0.29
CA PRO A 57 -5.79 -3.92 1.11
C PRO A 57 -5.42 -2.62 1.82
N THR A 58 -5.81 -2.47 3.09
CA THR A 58 -5.50 -1.28 3.90
C THR A 58 -4.00 -0.96 3.92
N ALA A 59 -3.16 -2.00 3.88
CA ALA A 59 -1.72 -1.89 3.83
C ALA A 59 -1.22 -1.09 2.62
N ALA A 60 -1.88 -1.15 1.46
CA ALA A 60 -1.52 -0.37 0.28
C ALA A 60 -1.56 1.14 0.58
N TYR A 61 -2.65 1.63 1.18
CA TYR A 61 -2.80 3.04 1.55
C TYR A 61 -1.80 3.49 2.61
N ILE A 62 -1.59 2.66 3.64
CA ILE A 62 -0.63 2.95 4.71
C ILE A 62 0.78 3.06 4.12
N PHE A 63 1.17 2.15 3.22
CA PHE A 63 2.50 2.14 2.63
C PHE A 63 2.73 3.33 1.69
N PHE A 64 1.70 3.73 0.92
CA PHE A 64 1.76 4.97 0.13
C PHE A 64 1.95 6.20 1.03
N GLY A 65 1.15 6.32 2.09
CA GLY A 65 1.26 7.41 3.06
C GLY A 65 2.61 7.44 3.74
N ALA A 66 3.17 6.28 4.10
CA ALA A 66 4.52 6.16 4.64
C ALA A 66 5.59 6.70 3.68
N GLY A 67 5.48 6.42 2.38
CA GLY A 67 6.34 7.00 1.35
C GLY A 67 6.28 8.53 1.31
N MET A 68 5.09 9.11 1.45
CA MET A 68 4.91 10.56 1.52
C MET A 68 5.52 11.17 2.81
N LEU A 69 5.27 10.55 3.96
CA LEU A 69 5.87 10.99 5.23
C LEU A 69 7.40 10.90 5.20
N TRP A 70 7.94 9.86 4.55
CA TRP A 70 9.37 9.72 4.30
C TRP A 70 9.92 10.90 3.48
N MET A 71 9.27 11.28 2.38
CA MET A 71 9.66 12.46 1.59
C MET A 71 9.67 13.73 2.42
N ALA A 72 8.62 13.96 3.23
CA ALA A 72 8.53 15.11 4.12
C ALA A 72 9.68 15.14 5.14
N ALA A 73 10.00 13.99 5.75
CA ALA A 73 11.12 13.84 6.66
C ALA A 73 12.47 14.13 5.99
N VAL A 74 12.68 13.68 4.74
CA VAL A 74 13.89 13.96 3.97
C VAL A 74 14.05 15.45 3.67
N LEU A 75 12.96 16.15 3.33
CA LEU A 75 12.99 17.61 3.10
C LEU A 75 13.37 18.38 4.38
N LEU A 76 12.82 18.00 5.52
CA LEU A 76 13.18 18.60 6.81
C LEU A 76 14.62 18.28 7.19
N SER A 77 15.08 17.04 6.99
CA SER A 77 16.48 16.65 7.21
C SER A 77 17.44 17.45 6.34
N ALA A 78 17.09 17.68 5.07
CA ALA A 78 17.86 18.53 4.15
C ALA A 78 17.99 19.96 4.68
N LEU A 79 16.90 20.51 5.21
CA LEU A 79 16.92 21.84 5.83
C LEU A 79 17.81 21.87 7.08
N PHE A 80 17.61 20.95 8.03
CA PHE A 80 18.37 20.93 9.28
C PHE A 80 19.86 20.75 9.05
N THR A 81 20.24 19.83 8.16
CA THR A 81 21.66 19.59 7.83
C THR A 81 22.28 20.78 7.11
N LYS A 82 21.52 21.50 6.28
CA LYS A 82 21.98 22.73 5.65
C LYS A 82 22.16 23.87 6.66
N MET A 83 21.18 24.11 7.53
CA MET A 83 21.27 25.10 8.61
C MET A 83 22.49 24.84 9.51
N TRP A 84 22.77 23.57 9.80
CA TRP A 84 23.93 23.18 10.59
C TRP A 84 25.26 23.44 9.87
N ALA A 85 25.33 23.16 8.56
CA ALA A 85 26.52 23.43 7.76
C ALA A 85 26.81 24.95 7.67
N ASP A 86 25.78 25.76 7.39
CA ASP A 86 25.89 27.22 7.33
C ASP A 86 26.33 27.80 8.68
N ARG A 87 25.77 27.31 9.81
CA ARG A 87 26.20 27.73 11.17
C ARG A 87 27.67 27.40 11.48
N LYS A 88 28.25 26.43 10.78
CA LYS A 88 29.65 26.00 10.95
C LYS A 88 30.58 26.58 9.87
N ASP A 89 30.07 27.49 9.02
CA ASP A 89 30.78 28.00 7.83
C ASP A 89 31.33 26.89 6.93
N ARG A 90 30.62 25.75 6.87
CA ARG A 90 30.99 24.59 6.05
C ARG A 90 30.18 24.56 4.77
N THR A 91 30.81 24.13 3.68
CA THR A 91 30.11 23.88 2.43
C THR A 91 29.15 22.70 2.55
N TYR A 92 27.89 22.90 2.18
CA TYR A 92 26.89 21.85 2.17
C TYR A 92 27.10 20.90 0.98
N ASN A 93 27.51 19.66 1.25
CA ASN A 93 27.80 18.65 0.22
C ASN A 93 26.83 17.44 0.24
N LEU A 94 25.74 17.51 1.01
CA LEU A 94 24.78 16.40 1.17
C LEU A 94 23.62 16.44 0.17
N THR A 95 23.64 17.31 -0.83
CA THR A 95 22.55 17.47 -1.81
C THR A 95 22.22 16.14 -2.51
N THR A 96 23.24 15.43 -3.01
CA THR A 96 23.06 14.15 -3.70
C THR A 96 22.48 13.08 -2.78
N VAL A 97 22.91 13.05 -1.52
CA VAL A 97 22.40 12.09 -0.52
C VAL A 97 20.91 12.32 -0.27
N HIS A 98 20.49 13.57 -0.04
CA HIS A 98 19.07 13.87 0.18
C HIS A 98 18.23 13.61 -1.06
N LEU A 99 18.77 13.85 -2.26
CA LEU A 99 18.09 13.51 -3.51
C LEU A 99 17.86 11.99 -3.61
N LEU A 100 18.89 11.19 -3.34
CA LEU A 100 18.76 9.72 -3.33
C LEU A 100 17.75 9.26 -2.28
N LEU A 101 17.83 9.78 -1.05
CA LEU A 101 16.87 9.46 0.01
C LEU A 101 15.44 9.83 -0.38
N PHE A 102 15.24 10.96 -1.05
CA PHE A 102 13.93 11.37 -1.53
C PHE A 102 13.38 10.40 -2.58
N LEU A 103 14.23 9.95 -3.51
CA LEU A 103 13.87 8.96 -4.53
C LEU A 103 13.58 7.57 -3.96
N LEU A 104 14.09 7.23 -2.77
CA LEU A 104 13.73 5.97 -2.08
C LEU A 104 12.26 5.90 -1.65
N ALA A 105 11.50 6.99 -1.74
CA ALA A 105 10.04 6.93 -1.64
C ALA A 105 9.38 6.19 -2.83
N GLY A 106 10.05 6.16 -4.00
CA GLY A 106 9.54 5.51 -5.21
C GLY A 106 9.09 4.05 -4.99
N PRO A 107 9.96 3.19 -4.43
CA PRO A 107 9.59 1.83 -4.06
C PRO A 107 8.33 1.73 -3.18
N PHE A 108 8.12 2.65 -2.23
CA PHE A 108 6.91 2.64 -1.40
C PHE A 108 5.64 2.82 -2.24
N PHE A 109 5.68 3.74 -3.22
CA PHE A 109 4.56 3.95 -4.12
C PHE A 109 4.34 2.78 -5.06
N VAL A 110 5.41 2.19 -5.59
CA VAL A 110 5.33 1.03 -6.49
C VAL A 110 4.72 -0.17 -5.76
N PHE A 111 5.26 -0.55 -4.60
CA PHE A 111 4.74 -1.67 -3.82
C PHE A 111 3.32 -1.44 -3.32
N SER A 112 3.00 -0.20 -2.93
CA SER A 112 1.63 0.17 -2.56
C SER A 112 0.64 -0.08 -3.71
N VAL A 113 0.96 0.42 -4.91
CA VAL A 113 0.09 0.29 -6.09
C VAL A 113 0.01 -1.16 -6.56
N MET A 114 1.10 -1.92 -6.48
CA MET A 114 1.13 -3.34 -6.81
C MET A 114 0.44 -4.23 -5.77
N HIS A 115 0.05 -3.71 -4.60
CA HIS A 115 -0.59 -4.52 -3.57
C HIS A 115 -2.12 -4.51 -3.69
N TYR A 116 -2.68 -5.52 -4.33
CA TYR A 116 -4.12 -5.68 -4.57
C TYR A 116 -4.55 -7.14 -4.44
N THR A 117 -5.85 -7.37 -4.36
CA THR A 117 -6.45 -8.72 -4.30
C THR A 117 -7.74 -8.73 -5.11
N TYR A 118 -8.00 -9.76 -5.90
CA TYR A 118 -9.22 -9.86 -6.69
C TYR A 118 -9.69 -11.32 -6.83
N LEU A 119 -10.96 -11.47 -7.19
CA LEU A 119 -11.54 -12.76 -7.56
C LEU A 119 -12.07 -12.68 -8.99
N ASP A 120 -11.89 -13.74 -9.76
CA ASP A 120 -12.44 -13.90 -11.10
C ASP A 120 -12.93 -15.34 -11.35
N ASP A 121 -13.26 -15.64 -12.60
CA ASP A 121 -13.75 -16.97 -13.01
C ASP A 121 -12.76 -18.11 -12.73
N SER A 122 -11.46 -17.82 -12.63
CA SER A 122 -10.39 -18.81 -12.50
C SER A 122 -9.93 -19.04 -11.06
N GLY A 123 -9.89 -17.99 -10.24
CA GLY A 123 -9.36 -18.12 -8.89
C GLY A 123 -9.44 -16.88 -8.01
N ALA A 124 -8.83 -17.03 -6.84
CA ALA A 124 -8.43 -15.91 -6.00
C ALA A 124 -7.02 -15.49 -6.36
N HIS A 125 -6.81 -14.19 -6.51
CA HIS A 125 -5.54 -13.61 -6.90
C HIS A 125 -5.13 -12.54 -5.91
N THR A 126 -3.87 -12.54 -5.49
CA THR A 126 -3.32 -11.50 -4.65
C THR A 126 -1.91 -11.18 -5.07
N ASN A 127 -1.57 -9.90 -5.07
CA ASN A 127 -0.19 -9.47 -5.21
C ASN A 127 0.28 -8.95 -3.84
N PRO A 128 1.04 -9.75 -3.07
CA PRO A 128 1.49 -9.35 -1.74
C PRO A 128 2.40 -8.12 -1.78
N LEU A 129 2.38 -7.31 -0.72
CA LEU A 129 3.07 -6.01 -0.66
C LEU A 129 4.56 -6.06 -1.03
N PHE A 130 5.24 -7.16 -0.73
CA PHE A 130 6.68 -7.34 -0.99
C PHE A 130 6.98 -8.48 -1.98
N ALA A 131 5.98 -8.97 -2.70
CA ALA A 131 6.17 -9.99 -3.71
C ALA A 131 6.53 -9.37 -5.07
N ALA A 132 7.30 -10.11 -5.87
CA ALA A 132 7.63 -9.73 -7.24
C ALA A 132 6.55 -10.14 -8.25
N GLY A 133 5.57 -10.94 -7.82
CA GLY A 133 4.54 -11.52 -8.66
C GLY A 133 3.26 -11.80 -7.89
N GLU A 134 2.23 -12.11 -8.65
CA GLU A 134 0.92 -12.45 -8.14
C GLU A 134 0.90 -13.92 -7.67
N THR A 135 0.34 -14.12 -6.48
CA THR A 135 -0.02 -15.43 -5.94
C THR A 135 -1.46 -15.72 -6.33
N THR A 136 -1.70 -16.93 -6.81
CA THR A 136 -3.00 -17.33 -7.33
C THR A 136 -3.40 -18.68 -6.76
N VAL A 137 -4.62 -18.76 -6.23
CA VAL A 137 -5.27 -20.00 -5.79
C VAL A 137 -6.42 -20.26 -6.76
N MET A 138 -6.25 -21.24 -7.64
CA MET A 138 -7.27 -21.66 -8.60
C MET A 138 -8.44 -22.32 -7.89
N TRP A 139 -9.67 -22.11 -8.35
CA TRP A 139 -10.86 -22.67 -7.71
C TRP A 139 -10.86 -24.21 -7.66
N ASP A 140 -10.39 -24.84 -8.74
CA ASP A 140 -10.30 -26.30 -8.85
C ASP A 140 -9.22 -26.91 -7.92
N ASP A 141 -8.26 -26.11 -7.47
CA ASP A 141 -7.16 -26.55 -6.61
C ASP A 141 -7.39 -26.22 -5.13
N VAL A 142 -8.53 -25.60 -4.78
CA VAL A 142 -8.86 -25.27 -3.39
C VAL A 142 -9.06 -26.55 -2.59
N THR A 143 -8.20 -26.74 -1.58
CA THR A 143 -8.26 -27.88 -0.66
C THR A 143 -9.00 -27.55 0.63
N GLU A 144 -8.97 -26.28 1.04
CA GLU A 144 -9.58 -25.82 2.29
C GLU A 144 -10.08 -24.38 2.15
N VAL A 145 -11.28 -24.13 2.70
CA VAL A 145 -11.80 -22.78 2.91
C VAL A 145 -11.97 -22.55 4.41
N VAL A 146 -11.22 -21.58 4.95
CA VAL A 146 -11.33 -21.20 6.37
C VAL A 146 -12.13 -19.92 6.51
N ARG A 147 -13.17 -19.96 7.34
CA ARG A 147 -13.98 -18.81 7.73
C ARG A 147 -13.64 -18.38 9.14
N GLU A 148 -13.09 -17.18 9.27
CA GLU A 148 -12.80 -16.59 10.58
C GLU A 148 -14.02 -15.82 11.10
N ILE A 149 -14.44 -16.10 12.33
CA ILE A 149 -15.58 -15.43 12.98
C ILE A 149 -15.17 -14.74 14.29
N ASP A 150 -15.83 -13.62 14.60
CA ASP A 150 -15.78 -13.00 15.92
C ASP A 150 -16.82 -13.69 16.83
N PRO A 151 -16.40 -14.39 17.90
CA PRO A 151 -17.33 -15.10 18.77
C PRO A 151 -18.27 -14.18 19.55
N ALA A 152 -17.96 -12.89 19.69
CA ALA A 152 -18.78 -11.96 20.48
C ALA A 152 -20.08 -11.57 19.78
N ASN A 153 -20.09 -11.49 18.45
CA ASN A 153 -21.23 -11.05 17.65
C ASN A 153 -21.55 -11.98 16.47
N ASN A 154 -20.82 -13.09 16.32
CA ASN A 154 -20.92 -14.04 15.21
C ASN A 154 -20.71 -13.37 13.84
N GLU A 155 -19.85 -12.36 13.79
CA GLU A 155 -19.50 -11.64 12.56
C GLU A 155 -18.39 -12.37 11.81
N ILE A 156 -18.57 -12.52 10.49
CA ILE A 156 -17.51 -13.07 9.64
C ILE A 156 -16.45 -12.00 9.40
N LEU A 157 -15.22 -12.29 9.81
CA LEU A 157 -14.07 -11.39 9.73
C LEU A 157 -13.26 -11.59 8.46
N SER A 158 -13.14 -12.84 8.00
CA SER A 158 -12.40 -13.16 6.78
C SER A 158 -12.77 -14.53 6.22
N TYR A 159 -12.48 -14.72 4.93
CA TYR A 159 -12.38 -16.05 4.32
C TYR A 159 -10.96 -16.25 3.80
N THR A 160 -10.40 -17.42 4.01
CA THR A 160 -9.11 -17.82 3.45
C THR A 160 -9.30 -19.02 2.55
N PHE A 161 -8.91 -18.88 1.29
CA PHE A 161 -8.84 -19.97 0.32
C PHE A 161 -7.40 -20.52 0.34
N ARG A 162 -7.26 -21.84 0.48
CA ARG A 162 -5.95 -22.50 0.51
C ARG A 162 -5.89 -23.61 -0.52
N ASP A 163 -4.79 -23.66 -1.25
CA ASP A 163 -4.37 -24.86 -1.98
C ASP A 163 -3.22 -25.55 -1.21
N SER A 164 -2.47 -26.43 -1.88
CA SER A 164 -1.35 -27.15 -1.25
C SER A 164 -0.14 -26.28 -0.90
N GLU A 165 0.02 -25.11 -1.52
CA GLU A 165 1.20 -24.25 -1.40
C GLU A 165 0.89 -22.86 -0.84
N ASP A 166 -0.23 -22.27 -1.27
CA ASP A 166 -0.57 -20.88 -1.08
C ASP A 166 -1.91 -20.68 -0.35
N ALA A 167 -2.07 -19.47 0.20
CA ALA A 167 -3.27 -19.08 0.93
C ALA A 167 -3.61 -17.62 0.69
N ILE A 168 -4.86 -17.34 0.33
CA ILE A 168 -5.35 -15.98 0.06
C ILE A 168 -6.50 -15.66 1.01
N THR A 169 -6.27 -14.67 1.87
CA THR A 169 -7.24 -14.19 2.84
C THR A 169 -7.94 -12.93 2.34
N LEU A 170 -9.27 -12.99 2.25
CA LEU A 170 -10.14 -11.85 1.95
C LEU A 170 -10.74 -11.32 3.25
N PRO A 171 -10.43 -10.08 3.65
CA PRO A 171 -11.06 -9.47 4.81
C PRO A 171 -12.52 -9.12 4.50
N PHE A 172 -13.42 -9.46 5.41
CA PHE A 172 -14.83 -9.08 5.38
C PHE A 172 -15.07 -7.94 6.36
N GLY A 173 -15.68 -6.87 5.87
CA GLY A 173 -16.26 -5.83 6.72
C GLY A 173 -17.76 -6.00 6.87
N GLN A 174 -18.35 -5.36 7.90
CA GLN A 174 -19.80 -5.40 8.19
C GLN A 174 -20.71 -5.12 6.98
N ASN A 175 -20.25 -4.33 6.00
CA ASN A 175 -21.01 -3.90 4.82
C ASN A 175 -20.71 -4.66 3.52
N SER A 176 -20.03 -5.80 3.58
CA SER A 176 -19.61 -6.57 2.40
C SER A 176 -20.67 -7.59 1.92
N SER A 177 -21.92 -7.15 1.70
CA SER A 177 -22.99 -8.04 1.21
C SER A 177 -22.69 -8.67 -0.16
N GLU A 178 -22.07 -7.89 -1.05
CA GLU A 178 -21.67 -8.35 -2.38
C GLU A 178 -20.60 -9.44 -2.31
N LEU A 179 -19.52 -9.20 -1.55
CA LEU A 179 -18.47 -10.18 -1.31
C LEU A 179 -19.03 -11.47 -0.67
N ARG A 180 -20.00 -11.36 0.26
CA ARG A 180 -20.68 -12.52 0.85
C ARG A 180 -21.43 -13.33 -0.20
N GLY A 181 -22.10 -12.67 -1.13
CA GLY A 181 -22.80 -13.33 -2.24
C GLY A 181 -21.83 -14.06 -3.15
N ILE A 182 -20.75 -13.39 -3.56
CA ILE A 182 -19.73 -13.96 -4.45
C ILE A 182 -19.06 -15.17 -3.78
N VAL A 183 -18.52 -15.02 -2.57
CA VAL A 183 -17.86 -16.13 -1.87
C VAL A 183 -18.80 -17.30 -1.64
N ARG A 184 -20.07 -17.04 -1.29
CA ARG A 184 -21.08 -18.11 -1.18
C ARG A 184 -21.32 -18.81 -2.51
N ASN A 185 -21.33 -18.10 -3.63
CA ASN A 185 -21.50 -18.70 -4.95
C ASN A 185 -20.30 -19.57 -5.32
N VAL A 186 -19.08 -19.14 -5.01
CA VAL A 186 -17.85 -19.92 -5.23
C VAL A 186 -17.88 -21.19 -4.38
N VAL A 187 -18.08 -21.06 -3.07
CA VAL A 187 -18.11 -22.20 -2.14
C VAL A 187 -19.15 -23.24 -2.56
N ASN A 188 -20.36 -22.81 -2.92
CA ASN A 188 -21.40 -23.75 -3.36
C ASN A 188 -21.18 -24.28 -4.78
N GLY A 189 -20.62 -23.47 -5.68
CA GLY A 189 -20.38 -23.84 -7.08
C GLY A 189 -19.31 -24.91 -7.23
N TYR A 190 -18.30 -24.89 -6.37
CA TYR A 190 -17.20 -25.86 -6.34
C TYR A 190 -17.33 -26.90 -5.22
N GLU A 191 -18.48 -26.95 -4.53
CA GLU A 191 -18.77 -27.89 -3.43
C GLU A 191 -17.67 -27.89 -2.32
N LEU A 192 -17.12 -26.71 -2.02
CA LEU A 192 -16.01 -26.56 -1.07
C LEU A 192 -16.48 -26.69 0.38
N GLU A 193 -15.76 -27.47 1.18
CA GLU A 193 -16.00 -27.56 2.62
C GLU A 193 -15.44 -26.32 3.34
N VAL A 194 -16.25 -25.71 4.22
CA VAL A 194 -15.87 -24.52 4.98
C VAL A 194 -15.61 -24.88 6.44
N THR A 195 -14.37 -24.70 6.89
CA THR A 195 -13.97 -24.83 8.29
C THR A 195 -14.15 -23.49 8.99
N GLU A 196 -14.86 -23.47 10.12
CA GLU A 196 -15.00 -22.28 10.95
C GLU A 196 -13.91 -22.22 12.02
N VAL A 197 -13.31 -21.04 12.20
CA VAL A 197 -12.30 -20.77 13.22
C VAL A 197 -12.66 -19.48 13.96
N GLU A 198 -12.62 -19.53 15.29
CA GLU A 198 -12.83 -18.37 16.14
C GLU A 198 -11.54 -17.58 16.31
N ARG A 199 -11.60 -16.24 16.22
CA ARG A 199 -10.44 -15.38 16.51
C ARG A 199 -10.15 -15.39 18.01
N GLU A 200 -9.01 -15.96 18.41
CA GLU A 200 -8.47 -15.81 19.78
C GLU A 200 -8.07 -14.34 20.03
N ARG A 201 -8.46 -13.80 21.18
CA ARG A 201 -8.23 -12.39 21.58
C ARG A 201 -6.85 -12.15 22.16
#